data_AF-A0A518AGN7-F1
#
_entry.id   AF-A0A518AGN7-F1
#
_cell.length_a   1.000
_cell.length_b   1.000
_cell.length_c   1.000
_cell.angle_alpha   90.00
_cell.angle_beta   90.00
_cell.angle_gamma   90.00
#
_symmetry.space_group_name_H-M   'P 1'
#
loop_
_entity.id
_entity.type
_entity.pdbx_description
1 polymer ?
#
loop_
_entity_poly.entity_id
_entity_poly.type
_entity_poly.pdbx_seq_one_letter_code
_entity_poly.pdbx_strand_id
1 'polypeptide(L)'
;MKLGDGSLVTYAWYRFVDQPSFQQYQWSEAKKAELQEFVEQIHRTWPIDRNYMAPPTSGELVALDPALIVTPPAGMEVGYVPIVLRQERAE
;
A
#
# COMPACT_ATOMS: atom_id res chain seq x y z
N MET A 1 0.97 -12.97 -7.69
CA MET A 1 2.07 -13.03 -6.71
C MET A 1 1.82 -14.18 -5.77
N LYS A 2 2.75 -15.13 -5.64
CA LYS A 2 2.61 -16.27 -4.72
C LYS A 2 3.13 -15.88 -3.34
N LEU A 3 2.38 -16.18 -2.30
CA LEU A 3 2.74 -15.93 -0.90
C LEU A 3 3.32 -17.20 -0.26
N GLY A 4 4.00 -17.03 0.88
CA GLY A 4 4.60 -18.10 1.67
C GLY A 4 3.59 -19.08 2.28
N ASP A 5 2.32 -18.68 2.38
CA ASP A 5 1.22 -19.57 2.77
C ASP A 5 0.69 -20.44 1.61
N GLY A 6 1.26 -20.29 0.41
CA GLY A 6 0.85 -21.01 -0.79
C GLY A 6 -0.37 -20.41 -1.50
N SER A 7 -0.84 -19.23 -1.10
CA SER A 7 -1.89 -18.50 -1.83
C SER A 7 -1.31 -17.71 -3.01
N LEU A 8 -2.17 -17.44 -4.00
CA LEU A 8 -1.91 -16.55 -5.12
C LEU A 8 -2.73 -15.26 -4.93
N VAL A 9 -2.03 -14.13 -4.91
CA VAL A 9 -2.61 -12.78 -4.84
C VAL A 9 -2.52 -12.10 -6.20
N THR A 10 -3.64 -11.58 -6.67
CA THR A 10 -3.72 -10.65 -7.79
C THR A 10 -3.99 -9.25 -7.26
N TYR A 11 -3.17 -8.28 -7.66
CA TYR A 11 -3.28 -6.90 -7.23
C TYR A 11 -3.01 -5.97 -8.42
N ALA A 12 -3.44 -4.72 -8.28
CA ALA A 12 -3.14 -3.66 -9.24
C ALA A 12 -2.79 -2.37 -8.50
N TRP A 13 -2.09 -1.47 -9.19
CA TRP A 13 -1.75 -0.16 -8.66
C TRP A 13 -2.84 0.85 -8.99
N TYR A 14 -3.27 1.59 -7.97
CA TYR A 14 -4.24 2.66 -8.10
C TYR A 14 -3.64 3.94 -7.57
N ARG A 15 -3.98 5.06 -8.21
CA ARG A 15 -3.84 6.36 -7.55
C ARG A 15 -4.65 6.30 -6.26
N PHE A 16 -4.13 6.83 -5.16
CA PHE A 16 -4.70 6.63 -3.83
C PHE A 16 -6.21 6.92 -3.79
N VAL A 17 -6.64 8.04 -4.40
CA VAL A 17 -8.06 8.43 -4.40
C VAL A 17 -8.97 7.65 -5.35
N ASP A 18 -8.40 6.86 -6.27
CA ASP A 18 -9.15 6.03 -7.21
C ASP A 18 -9.41 4.62 -6.69
N GLN A 19 -8.80 4.24 -5.56
CA GLN A 19 -8.97 2.90 -5.00
C GLN A 19 -10.45 2.60 -4.66
N PRO A 20 -10.87 1.32 -4.73
CA PRO A 20 -12.28 0.93 -4.56
C PRO A 20 -12.95 1.44 -3.28
N SER A 21 -12.20 1.59 -2.19
CA SER A 21 -12.76 2.04 -0.89
C SER A 21 -13.33 3.46 -0.94
N PHE A 22 -12.89 4.31 -1.88
CA PHE A 22 -13.39 5.67 -2.00
C PHE A 22 -14.58 5.80 -2.95
N GLN A 23 -14.84 4.80 -3.80
CA GLN A 23 -15.92 4.84 -4.82
C GLN A 23 -17.32 4.94 -4.20
N GLN A 24 -17.50 4.49 -2.96
CA GLN A 24 -18.75 4.62 -2.23
C GLN A 24 -19.08 6.06 -1.81
N TYR A 25 -18.10 6.96 -1.81
CA TYR A 25 -18.28 8.34 -1.36
C TYR A 25 -18.46 9.29 -2.53
N GLN A 26 -19.47 10.16 -2.44
CA GLN A 26 -19.70 11.26 -3.38
C GLN A 26 -18.76 12.44 -3.07
N TRP A 27 -17.45 12.22 -3.20
CA TRP A 27 -16.47 13.28 -2.98
C TRP A 27 -16.33 14.18 -4.20
N SER A 28 -16.19 15.48 -3.93
CA SER A 28 -15.83 16.45 -4.96
C SER A 28 -14.40 16.20 -5.46
N GLU A 29 -14.14 16.59 -6.70
CA GLU A 29 -12.80 16.50 -7.29
C GLU A 29 -11.76 17.31 -6.49
N ALA A 30 -12.17 18.46 -5.91
CA ALA A 30 -11.29 19.26 -5.05
C ALA A 30 -10.84 18.49 -3.80
N LYS A 31 -11.76 17.78 -3.14
CA LYS A 31 -11.43 16.97 -1.96
C LYS A 31 -10.52 15.79 -2.30
N LYS A 32 -10.76 15.15 -3.45
CA LYS A 32 -9.87 14.08 -3.93
C LYS A 32 -8.47 14.63 -4.23
N ALA A 33 -8.36 15.79 -4.87
CA ALA A 33 -7.08 16.41 -5.16
C ALA A 33 -6.29 16.73 -3.88
N GLU A 34 -6.94 17.30 -2.87
CA GLU A 34 -6.32 17.61 -1.57
C GLU A 34 -5.78 16.35 -0.87
N LEU A 35 -6.59 15.28 -0.80
CA LEU A 35 -6.15 14.02 -0.20
C LEU A 35 -5.02 13.37 -1.00
N GLN A 36 -5.10 13.41 -2.33
CA GLN A 36 -4.06 12.89 -3.20
C GLN A 36 -2.74 13.62 -2.96
N GLU A 37 -2.75 14.95 -2.94
CA GLU A 37 -1.57 15.78 -2.67
C GLU A 37 -0.96 15.46 -1.29
N PHE A 38 -1.80 15.31 -0.27
CA PHE A 38 -1.35 14.93 1.07
C PHE A 38 -0.62 13.58 1.09
N VAL A 39 -1.17 12.56 0.41
CA VAL A 39 -0.53 11.23 0.32
C VAL A 39 0.77 11.30 -0.48
N GLU A 40 0.83 12.09 -1.54
CA GLU A 40 2.06 12.30 -2.31
C GLU A 40 3.15 12.95 -1.45
N GLN A 41 2.80 13.89 -0.58
CA GLN A 41 3.75 14.47 0.38
C GLN A 41 4.28 13.40 1.35
N ILE A 42 3.42 12.51 1.87
CA ILE A 42 3.83 11.39 2.71
C ILE A 42 4.82 10.50 1.96
N HIS A 43 4.47 10.02 0.75
CA HIS A 43 5.33 9.12 -0.02
C HIS A 43 6.71 9.72 -0.31
N ARG A 44 6.79 11.04 -0.51
CA ARG A 44 8.07 11.74 -0.75
C ARG A 44 8.92 11.91 0.50
N THR A 45 8.30 11.98 1.68
CA THR A 45 8.99 12.41 2.90
C THR A 45 9.13 11.31 3.95
N TRP A 46 8.35 10.23 3.83
CA TRP A 46 8.30 9.14 4.80
C TRP A 46 8.85 7.86 4.16
N PRO A 47 10.18 7.64 4.21
CA PRO A 47 10.78 6.43 3.69
C PRO A 47 10.50 5.22 4.59
N ILE A 48 10.56 4.02 4.03
CA ILE A 48 10.26 2.74 4.70
C ILE A 48 11.28 2.36 5.79
N ASP A 49 12.49 2.89 5.72
CA ASP A 49 13.64 2.54 6.58
C ASP A 49 13.90 3.56 7.71
N ARG A 50 13.01 4.52 7.90
CA ARG A 50 13.08 5.47 9.02
C ARG A 50 12.51 4.87 10.30
N ASN A 51 13.17 5.15 11.42
CA ASN A 51 12.65 4.81 12.75
C ASN A 51 11.55 5.81 13.15
N TYR A 52 10.28 5.43 12.98
CA TYR A 52 9.12 6.24 13.38
C TYR A 52 8.69 6.04 14.83
N MET A 53 9.10 4.92 15.45
CA MET A 53 8.75 4.55 16.81
C MET A 53 10.00 4.04 17.55
N ALA A 54 10.01 4.18 18.87
CA ALA A 54 11.05 3.56 19.69
C ALA A 54 10.97 2.03 19.56
N PRO A 55 12.11 1.32 19.67
CA PRO A 55 12.11 -0.14 19.65
C PRO A 55 11.28 -0.70 20.82
N PRO A 56 10.69 -1.90 20.67
CA PRO A 56 9.95 -2.54 21.74
C PRO A 56 10.86 -2.78 22.95
N THR A 57 10.30 -2.60 24.16
CA THR A 57 11.02 -2.82 25.42
C THR A 57 10.91 -4.26 25.94
N SER A 58 10.06 -5.08 25.33
CA SER A 58 9.86 -6.50 25.65
C SER A 58 9.29 -7.26 24.45
N GLY A 59 9.46 -8.60 24.45
CA GLY A 59 9.01 -9.49 23.38
C GLY A 59 9.98 -9.61 22.20
N GLU A 60 9.56 -10.33 21.16
CA GLU A 60 10.29 -10.51 19.90
C GLU A 60 9.43 -10.04 18.72
N LEU A 61 10.07 -9.48 17.69
CA LEU A 61 9.39 -9.04 16.47
C LEU A 61 9.01 -10.24 15.60
N VAL A 62 7.82 -10.20 15.01
CA VAL A 62 7.42 -11.16 13.97
C VAL A 62 8.02 -10.78 12.61
N ALA A 63 8.30 -11.77 11.79
CA ALA A 63 8.67 -11.56 10.40
C ALA A 63 7.41 -11.47 9.52
N LEU A 64 7.44 -10.59 8.52
CA LEU A 64 6.46 -10.57 7.44
C LEU A 64 6.99 -11.39 6.26
N ASP A 65 6.08 -11.99 5.50
CA ASP A 65 6.44 -12.60 4.21
C ASP A 65 7.01 -11.50 3.28
N PRO A 66 8.26 -11.62 2.80
CA PRO A 66 8.86 -10.63 1.92
C PRO A 66 8.05 -10.37 0.65
N ALA A 67 7.28 -11.36 0.17
CA ALA A 67 6.41 -11.19 -0.98
C ALA A 67 5.33 -10.11 -0.75
N LEU A 68 4.97 -9.80 0.49
CA LEU A 68 3.99 -8.76 0.81
C LEU A 68 4.52 -7.33 0.60
N ILE A 69 5.84 -7.16 0.45
CA ILE A 69 6.46 -5.85 0.19
C ILE A 69 6.73 -5.74 -1.31
N VAL A 70 5.87 -5.00 -2.01
CA VAL A 70 5.94 -4.85 -3.47
C VAL A 70 6.61 -3.55 -3.89
N THR A 71 7.34 -3.59 -5.01
CA THR A 71 7.99 -2.41 -5.58
C THR A 71 7.04 -1.68 -6.54
N PRO A 72 6.87 -0.36 -6.41
CA PRO A 72 6.10 0.42 -7.37
C PRO A 72 6.68 0.34 -8.79
N PRO A 73 5.84 0.18 -9.84
CA PRO A 73 6.24 0.36 -11.22
C PRO A 73 6.74 1.78 -11.50
N ALA A 74 7.50 1.94 -12.59
CA ALA A 74 7.96 3.24 -13.05
C ALA A 74 6.77 4.22 -13.25
N GLY A 75 6.84 5.39 -12.63
CA GLY A 75 5.80 6.42 -12.68
C GLY A 75 4.66 6.25 -11.67
N MET A 76 4.72 5.24 -10.80
CA MET A 76 3.75 4.97 -9.73
C MET A 76 4.38 5.00 -8.33
N GLU A 77 5.59 5.54 -8.19
CA GLU A 77 6.32 5.58 -6.92
C GLU A 77 5.65 6.49 -5.89
N VAL A 78 4.95 7.53 -6.34
CA VAL A 78 4.37 8.58 -5.49
C VAL A 78 2.87 8.70 -5.74
N GLY A 79 2.07 8.60 -4.68
CA GLY A 79 0.62 8.77 -4.75
C GLY A 79 -0.16 7.55 -5.26
N TYR A 80 0.52 6.43 -5.55
CA TYR A 80 -0.13 5.17 -5.93
C TYR A 80 0.09 4.10 -4.87
N VAL A 81 -0.88 3.21 -4.73
CA VAL A 81 -0.87 2.11 -3.77
C VAL A 81 -1.27 0.79 -4.43
N PRO A 82 -0.69 -0.34 -4.00
CA PRO A 82 -1.10 -1.65 -4.46
C PRO A 82 -2.40 -2.07 -3.75
N ILE A 83 -3.43 -2.42 -4.52
CA ILE A 83 -4.71 -2.90 -4.01
C ILE A 83 -4.91 -4.35 -4.45
N VAL A 84 -5.16 -5.22 -3.48
CA VAL A 84 -5.51 -6.63 -3.73
C VAL A 84 -6.90 -6.70 -4.37
N LEU A 85 -6.99 -7.37 -5.51
CA LEU A 85 -8.23 -7.61 -6.26
C LEU A 85 -8.78 -9.02 -6.02
N ARG A 86 -7.89 -9.99 -5.81
CA ARG A 86 -8.25 -11.40 -5.57
C ARG A 86 -7.13 -12.10 -4.80
N GLN A 87 -7.52 -13.00 -3.91
CA GLN A 87 -6.63 -13.98 -3.28
C GLN A 87 -7.27 -15.36 -3.38
N GLU A 88 -6.48 -16.35 -3.74
CA GLU A 88 -6.93 -17.73 -3.93
C GLU A 88 -5.83 -18.73 -3.57
N ARG A 89 -6.17 -20.01 -3.51
CA ARG A 89 -5.16 -21.07 -3.36
C ARG A 89 -4.30 -21.12 -4.63
N ALA A 90 -2.97 -21.17 -4.50
CA ALA A 90 -2.14 -21.46 -5.66
C ALA A 90 -2.33 -22.92 -6.09
N GLU A 91 -2.47 -23.15 -7.39
CA GLU A 91 -2.43 -24.48 -8.00
C GLU A 91 -1.05 -25.15 -7.84
#